data_AF-A0A8S3DPF4-F1
#
_entry.id   AF-A0A8S3DPF4-F1
#
_cell.length_a   1.000
_cell.length_b   1.000
_cell.length_c   1.000
_cell.angle_alpha   90.00
_cell.angle_beta   90.00
_cell.angle_gamma   90.00
#
_symmetry.space_group_name_H-M   'P 1'
#
loop_
_entity.id
_entity.type
_entity.pdbx_description
1 polymer ?
#
loop_
_entity_poly.entity_id
_entity_poly.type
_entity_poly.pdbx_seq_one_letter_code
_entity_poly.pdbx_strand_id
1 'polypeptide(L)' 'MNTFTDAYDEKIRPLMDKIDQARSLLSSNDDGITLPNVVVVGDQSSGKSTLLEALSLVELPKGS' A
#
# COMPACT_ATOMS: atom_id res chain seq x y z
N MET A 1 22.16 17.88 -0.44
CA MET A 1 21.37 17.60 -1.65
C MET A 1 20.64 16.28 -1.40
N ASN A 2 19.43 16.35 -0.86
CA ASN A 2 18.42 15.27 -0.80
C ASN A 2 17.02 15.85 -0.46
N THR A 3 16.70 17.03 -1.00
CA THR A 3 15.52 17.83 -0.63
C THR A 3 14.18 17.10 -0.83
N PHE A 4 14.11 16.16 -1.77
CA PHE A 4 12.89 15.37 -2.00
C PHE A 4 12.71 14.26 -0.97
N THR A 5 13.77 13.52 -0.67
CA THR A 5 13.74 12.45 0.34
C THR A 5 13.43 13.02 1.71
N ASP A 6 14.06 14.15 2.07
CA ASP A 6 13.82 14.83 3.34
C ASP A 6 12.34 15.28 3.45
N ALA A 7 11.79 15.89 2.39
CA ALA A 7 10.39 16.29 2.36
C ALA A 7 9.42 15.09 2.39
N TYR A 8 9.78 13.99 1.74
CA TYR A 8 9.01 12.75 1.75
C TYR A 8 8.99 12.12 3.15
N ASP A 9 10.14 11.97 3.79
CA ASP A 9 10.26 11.34 5.10
C ASP A 9 9.67 12.20 6.23
N GLU A 10 9.76 13.53 6.13
CA GLU A 10 9.18 14.42 7.14
C GLU A 10 7.67 14.62 7.00
N LYS A 11 7.14 14.60 5.76
CA LYS A 11 5.74 15.00 5.51
C LYS A 11 4.86 13.87 5.00
N ILE A 12 5.37 13.01 4.12
CA ILE A 12 4.56 11.99 3.43
C ILE A 12 4.54 10.69 4.23
N ARG A 13 5.72 10.17 4.61
CA ARG A 13 5.84 8.93 5.37
C ARG A 13 5.00 8.94 6.67
N PRO A 14 4.99 10.01 7.50
CA PRO A 14 4.20 10.02 8.73
C PRO A 14 2.68 10.00 8.48
N LEU A 15 2.22 10.49 7.33
CA LEU A 15 0.81 10.41 6.96
C LEU A 15 0.43 9.00 6.51
N MET A 16 1.29 8.34 5.72
CA MET A 16 1.09 6.95 5.32
C MET A 16 1.07 6.02 6.54
N ASP A 17 2.03 6.19 7.45
CA ASP A 17 2.13 5.40 8.69
C ASP A 17 0.86 5.55 9.54
N LYS A 18 0.28 6.76 9.62
CA LYS A 18 -0.97 7.00 10.36
C LYS A 18 -2.18 6.33 9.69
N ILE A 19 -2.25 6.31 8.36
CA ILE A 19 -3.31 5.60 7.63
C ILE A 19 -3.21 4.09 7.91
N ASP A 20 -2.01 3.54 7.90
CA ASP A 20 -1.81 2.10 8.17
C ASP A 20 -2.09 1.74 9.63
N GLN A 21 -1.72 2.61 10.58
CA GLN A 21 -2.11 2.46 11.99
C GLN A 21 -3.63 2.51 12.18
N ALA A 22 -4.29 3.51 11.57
CA ALA A 22 -5.75 3.61 11.61
C ALA A 22 -6.40 2.37 11.00
N ARG A 23 -5.88 1.87 9.87
CA ARG A 23 -6.38 0.63 9.24
C ARG A 23 -6.23 -0.55 10.19
N SER A 24 -5.08 -0.73 10.82
CA SER A 24 -4.85 -1.83 11.77
C SER A 24 -5.83 -1.79 12.95
N LEU A 25 -6.07 -0.61 13.53
CA LEU A 25 -6.98 -0.43 14.67
C LEU A 25 -8.46 -0.59 14.28
N LEU A 26 -8.82 -0.17 13.08
CA LEU A 26 -10.21 -0.16 12.60
C LEU A 26 -10.58 -1.41 11.78
N SER A 27 -9.62 -2.26 11.37
CA SER A 27 -9.88 -3.48 10.58
C SER A 27 -10.83 -4.47 11.28
N SER A 28 -10.98 -4.34 12.60
CA SER A 28 -11.86 -5.17 13.42
C SER A 28 -13.25 -4.55 13.66
N ASN A 29 -13.44 -3.27 13.31
CA ASN A 29 -14.64 -2.53 13.64
C ASN A 29 -15.44 -2.25 12.35
N ASP A 30 -16.70 -2.68 12.31
CA ASP A 30 -17.70 -2.44 11.26
C ASP A 30 -18.08 -0.95 11.09
N ASP A 31 -17.38 -0.06 11.78
CA ASP A 31 -17.59 1.38 11.71
C ASP A 31 -17.12 1.84 10.32
N GLY A 32 -18.06 2.20 9.45
CA GLY A 32 -17.90 2.51 8.01
C GLY A 32 -16.98 3.67 7.63
N ILE A 33 -15.85 3.83 8.32
CA ILE A 33 -14.77 4.75 8.03
C ILE A 33 -13.97 4.18 6.86
N THR A 34 -14.10 4.83 5.70
CA THR A 34 -13.28 4.52 4.54
C THR A 34 -11.95 5.25 4.64
N LEU A 35 -10.85 4.51 4.70
CA LEU A 35 -9.50 5.06 4.63
C LEU A 35 -9.02 5.13 3.17
N PRO A 36 -8.14 6.09 2.82
CA PRO A 36 -7.52 6.13 1.51
C PRO A 36 -6.81 4.80 1.20
N ASN A 37 -7.10 4.24 0.03
CA ASN A 37 -6.50 3.01 -0.45
C ASN A 37 -6.25 3.08 -1.96
N VAL A 38 -5.27 2.31 -2.43
CA VAL A 38 -5.03 2.07 -3.85
C VAL A 38 -5.20 0.57 -4.07
N VAL A 39 -6.15 0.19 -4.92
CA VAL A 39 -6.48 -1.21 -5.18
C VAL A 39 -6.07 -1.55 -6.60
N VAL A 40 -5.42 -2.70 -6.77
CA VAL A 40 -5.04 -3.24 -8.08
C VAL A 40 -6.12 -4.21 -8.54
N VAL A 41 -6.76 -3.94 -9.68
CA VAL A 41 -7.87 -4.73 -10.23
C VAL A 41 -7.56 -5.14 -11.67
N GLY A 42 -8.03 -6.31 -12.09
CA GLY A 42 -7.91 -6.80 -13.47
C GLY A 42 -8.19 -8.29 -13.60
N ASP A 43 -8.51 -8.73 -14.82
CA ASP A 43 -8.93 -10.11 -15.14
C ASP A 43 -7.90 -11.18 -14.75
N GLN A 44 -8.32 -12.44 -14.66
CA GLN A 44 -7.39 -13.56 -14.41
C GLN A 44 -6.24 -13.54 -15.44
N SER A 45 -5.00 -13.72 -14.98
CA SER A 45 -3.78 -13.68 -15.82
C SER A 45 -3.42 -12.31 -16.42
N SER A 46 -4.05 -11.21 -16.00
CA SER A 46 -3.71 -9.86 -16.48
C SER A 46 -2.36 -9.29 -15.99
N GLY A 47 -1.57 -10.06 -15.25
CA GLY A 47 -0.25 -9.64 -14.76
C GLY A 47 -0.24 -8.79 -13.48
N LYS A 48 -1.34 -8.74 -12.70
CA LYS A 48 -1.41 -7.99 -11.42
C LYS A 48 -0.27 -8.33 -10.45
N SER A 49 0.03 -9.63 -10.27
CA SER A 49 1.12 -10.07 -9.40
C SER A 49 2.48 -9.64 -9.94
N THR A 50 2.71 -9.80 -11.25
CA THR A 50 3.95 -9.35 -11.91
C THR A 50 4.20 -7.85 -11.75
N LEU A 51 3.15 -7.03 -11.82
CA LEU A 51 3.25 -5.59 -11.54
C LEU A 51 3.66 -5.30 -10.10
N LEU A 52 3.05 -5.97 -9.12
CA LEU A 52 3.40 -5.80 -7.71
C LEU A 52 4.81 -6.31 -7.39
N GLU A 53 5.26 -7.40 -8.01
CA GLU A 53 6.64 -7.90 -7.91
C GLU A 53 7.64 -6.86 -8.43
N ALA A 54 7.35 -6.26 -9.59
CA ALA A 54 8.20 -5.22 -10.17
C ALA A 54 8.28 -3.93 -9.31
N LEU A 55 7.18 -3.55 -8.64
CA LEU A 55 7.14 -2.36 -7.78
C LEU A 55 7.77 -2.61 -6.40
N SER A 56 7.54 -3.80 -5.82
CA SER A 56 8.03 -4.15 -4.48
C SER A 56 9.45 -4.70 -4.49
N LEU A 57 9.94 -5.15 -5.65
CA LEU A 57 11.19 -5.90 -5.79
C LEU A 57 11.21 -7.19 -4.96
N VAL A 58 10.03 -7.75 -4.67
CA VAL A 58 9.83 -8.99 -3.91
C VAL A 58 9.03 -9.97 -4.76
N GLU A 59 9.42 -11.25 -4.76
CA GLU A 59 8.64 -12.31 -5.40
C GLU A 59 7.39 -12.63 -4.58
N LEU A 60 6.22 -12.70 -5.24
CA LEU A 60 4.96 -13.04 -4.59
C LEU A 60 4.71 -14.54 -4.67
N PRO A 61 4.00 -15.13 -3.68
CA PRO A 61 3.60 -16.53 -3.74
C PRO A 61 2.81 -16.83 -5.00
N LYS A 62 3.27 -17.83 -5.76
CA LYS A 62 2.55 -18.37 -6.92
C LYS A 62 1.67 -19.52 -6.45
N GLY A 63 0.45 -19.61 -6.99
CA GLY A 63 -0.42 -20.75 -6.72
C GLY A 63 0.16 -22.03 -7.31
N SER A 64 0.01 -23.14 -6.60
CA SER A 64 0.32 -24.50 -7.08
C SER A 64 -0.61 -24.96 -8.19
#